data_AF-A0A9E1XDZ2-F1
#
_entry.id   AF-A0A9E1XDZ2-F1
#
_cell.length_a   1.000
_cell.length_b   1.000
_cell.length_c   1.000
_cell.angle_alpha   90.00
_cell.angle_beta   90.00
_cell.angle_gamma   90.00
#
_symmetry.space_group_name_H-M   'P 1'
#
loop_
_entity.id
_entity.type
_entity.pdbx_description
1 polymer ?
#
loop_
_entity_poly.entity_id
_entity_poly.type
_entity_poly.pdbx_seq_one_letter_code
_entity_poly.pdbx_strand_id
1 'polypeptide(L)'
;MCARKILKIFIVGLLTSGCSDVAEKFRNQYNPSRAVVDQGGSNVISTGNACSLDDRDAKEDAEKTAEYHLRGILGSGSRYVIQTQAVSRYTRGDQICYEASAIAIPK
;
A
#
# COMPACT_ATOMS: atom_id res chain seq x y z
N MET A 1 2.18 47.36 39.01
CA MET A 1 1.71 46.45 37.94
C MET A 1 2.82 45.95 36.98
N CYS A 2 4.12 46.10 37.30
CA CYS A 2 5.22 45.70 36.40
C CYS A 2 5.82 44.31 36.66
N ALA A 3 5.84 43.82 37.91
CA ALA A 3 6.45 42.53 38.25
C ALA A 3 5.70 41.31 37.64
N ARG A 4 4.36 41.36 37.56
CA ARG A 4 3.53 40.28 36.98
C ARG A 4 3.70 40.13 35.46
N LYS A 5 4.12 41.17 34.74
CA LYS A 5 4.35 41.12 33.29
C LYS A 5 5.70 40.45 32.96
N ILE A 6 6.72 40.68 33.78
CA ILE A 6 8.07 40.12 33.58
C ILE A 6 8.07 38.60 33.79
N LEU A 7 7.34 38.11 34.82
CA LEU A 7 7.23 36.68 35.09
C LEU A 7 6.56 35.89 33.95
N LYS A 8 5.56 36.48 33.29
CA LYS A 8 4.86 35.84 32.16
C LYS A 8 5.74 35.73 30.91
N ILE A 9 6.62 36.71 30.67
CA ILE A 9 7.55 36.69 29.52
C ILE A 9 8.61 35.61 29.73
N PHE A 10 9.09 35.42 30.96
CA PHE A 10 10.08 34.40 31.28
C PHE A 10 9.56 32.97 31.10
N ILE A 11 8.31 32.71 31.47
CA ILE A 11 7.66 31.39 31.31
C ILE A 11 7.42 31.05 29.83
N VAL A 12 7.06 32.04 29.01
CA VAL A 12 6.85 31.82 27.56
C VAL A 12 8.17 31.54 26.84
N GLY A 13 9.28 32.18 27.23
CA GLY A 13 10.60 31.92 26.65
C GLY A 13 11.18 30.53 26.98
N LEU A 14 10.85 29.97 28.15
CA LEU A 14 11.26 28.61 28.53
C LEU A 14 10.53 27.53 27.71
N LEU A 15 9.24 27.75 27.40
CA LEU A 15 8.41 26.79 26.65
C LEU A 15 8.74 26.69 25.15
N THR A 16 9.41 27.70 24.56
CA THR A 16 9.74 27.70 23.12
C THR A 16 11.12 27.15 22.80
N SER A 17 11.97 26.91 23.81
CA SER A 17 13.34 26.44 23.62
C SER A 17 13.48 24.93 23.31
N GLY A 18 12.39 24.15 23.40
CA GLY A 18 12.43 22.69 23.27
C GLY A 18 12.09 22.12 21.87
N CYS A 19 11.60 22.91 20.92
CA CYS A 19 11.06 22.37 19.65
C CYS A 19 11.98 22.45 18.43
N SER A 20 13.17 23.06 18.54
CA SER A 20 13.93 23.45 17.33
C SER A 20 14.94 22.42 16.83
N ASP A 21 15.50 21.57 17.68
CA ASP A 21 16.75 20.86 17.33
C ASP A 21 16.52 19.41 16.85
N VAL A 22 15.41 18.79 17.28
CA VAL A 22 15.10 17.39 16.94
C VAL A 22 14.75 17.25 15.45
N ALA A 23 13.95 18.17 14.91
CA ALA A 23 13.52 18.13 13.51
C ALA A 23 14.68 18.36 12.53
N GLU A 24 15.64 19.23 12.88
CA GLU A 24 16.81 19.52 12.04
C GLU A 24 17.79 18.35 12.00
N LYS A 25 17.97 17.66 13.15
CA LYS A 25 18.78 16.43 13.26
C LYS A 25 18.29 15.31 12.36
N PHE A 26 16.98 15.11 12.26
CA PHE A 26 16.40 14.10 11.35
C PHE A 26 16.51 14.51 9.89
N ARG A 27 16.38 15.81 9.58
CA ARG A 27 16.49 16.31 8.20
C ARG A 27 17.89 16.11 7.61
N ASN A 28 18.93 16.27 8.43
CA ASN A 28 20.33 16.11 8.00
C ASN A 28 20.84 14.66 8.06
N GLN A 29 20.12 13.75 8.72
CA GLN A 29 20.42 12.31 8.70
C GLN A 29 19.69 11.56 7.58
N TYR A 30 18.68 12.18 6.96
CA TYR A 30 17.99 11.58 5.83
C TYR A 30 18.92 11.54 4.61
N ASN A 31 19.59 10.40 4.44
CA ASN A 31 20.38 10.11 3.26
C ASN A 31 19.48 9.36 2.25
N PRO A 32 19.01 10.00 1.16
CA PRO A 32 18.15 9.34 0.18
C PRO A 32 18.84 8.16 -0.51
N SER A 33 20.17 8.14 -0.54
CA SER A 33 20.98 7.03 -1.08
C SER A 33 21.02 5.81 -0.14
N ARG A 34 20.61 5.96 1.12
CA ARG A 34 20.49 4.89 2.13
C ARG A 34 19.05 4.70 2.62
N ALA A 35 18.08 5.34 1.98
CA ALA A 35 16.68 5.02 2.22
C ALA A 35 16.52 3.53 1.91
N VAL A 36 16.26 2.73 2.94
CA VAL A 36 15.82 1.35 2.77
C VAL A 36 14.43 1.48 2.19
N VAL A 37 14.38 1.57 0.86
CA VAL A 37 13.16 1.35 0.13
C VAL A 37 12.85 -0.11 0.36
N ASP A 38 11.94 -0.41 1.29
CA ASP A 38 11.29 -1.71 1.31
C ASP A 38 10.81 -1.92 -0.12
N GLN A 39 11.49 -2.80 -0.85
CA GLN A 39 11.05 -3.16 -2.19
C GLN A 39 9.70 -3.84 -2.09
N GLY A 40 9.32 -4.34 -0.91
CA GLY A 40 7.95 -4.53 -0.51
C GLY A 40 7.19 -5.30 -1.54
N GLY A 41 7.77 -6.37 -2.11
CA GLY A 41 6.97 -7.34 -2.83
C GLY A 41 5.86 -7.71 -1.88
N SER A 42 4.65 -7.20 -2.12
CA SER A 42 3.58 -7.40 -1.18
C SER A 42 3.32 -8.89 -1.24
N ASN A 43 3.58 -9.61 -0.14
CA ASN A 43 3.27 -11.03 -0.02
C ASN A 43 1.75 -11.30 -0.12
N VAL A 44 0.95 -10.27 -0.37
CA VAL A 44 -0.46 -10.35 -0.66
C VAL A 44 -0.63 -10.97 -2.05
N ILE A 45 -0.94 -12.25 -2.03
CA ILE A 45 -1.51 -12.97 -3.16
C ILE A 45 -3.03 -12.83 -3.03
N SER A 46 -3.69 -12.35 -4.08
CA SER A 46 -5.15 -12.36 -4.13
C SER A 46 -5.62 -13.46 -5.07
N THR A 47 -6.64 -14.21 -4.67
CA THR A 47 -7.27 -15.23 -5.50
C THR A 47 -8.64 -14.77 -5.98
N GLY A 48 -8.95 -15.05 -7.23
CA GLY A 48 -10.26 -14.82 -7.84
C GLY A 48 -10.77 -16.09 -8.50
N ASN A 49 -12.08 -16.26 -8.56
CA ASN A 49 -12.71 -17.38 -9.25
C ASN A 49 -13.91 -16.88 -10.04
N ALA A 50 -14.13 -17.46 -11.22
CA ALA A 50 -15.30 -17.18 -12.04
C ALA A 50 -15.69 -18.41 -12.86
N CYS A 51 -16.97 -18.49 -13.21
CA CYS A 51 -17.52 -19.55 -14.05
C CYS A 51 -18.35 -18.92 -15.18
N SER A 52 -18.21 -19.45 -16.39
CA SER A 52 -18.98 -19.05 -17.57
C SER A 52 -19.24 -20.25 -18.48
N LEU A 53 -20.18 -20.11 -19.39
CA LEU A 53 -20.38 -21.07 -20.49
C LEU A 53 -19.26 -20.96 -21.54
N ASP A 54 -18.62 -19.79 -21.63
CA ASP A 54 -17.48 -19.55 -22.50
C ASP A 54 -16.16 -19.67 -21.72
N ASP A 55 -15.20 -20.38 -22.30
CA ASP A 55 -13.90 -20.66 -21.66
C ASP A 55 -13.08 -19.38 -21.44
N ARG A 56 -13.08 -18.49 -22.43
CA ARG A 56 -12.30 -17.25 -22.38
C ARG A 56 -12.92 -16.31 -21.35
N ASP A 57 -14.23 -16.18 -21.34
CA ASP A 57 -14.92 -15.30 -20.39
C ASP A 57 -14.69 -15.79 -18.95
N ALA A 58 -14.79 -17.10 -18.69
CA ALA A 58 -14.51 -17.66 -17.36
C ALA A 58 -13.07 -17.35 -16.89
N LYS A 59 -12.09 -17.45 -17.79
CA LYS A 59 -10.70 -17.12 -17.49
C LYS A 59 -10.50 -15.63 -17.22
N GLU A 60 -10.97 -14.78 -18.13
CA GLU A 60 -10.81 -13.33 -18.02
C GLU A 60 -11.47 -12.79 -16.76
N ASP A 61 -12.66 -13.28 -16.42
CA ASP A 61 -13.38 -12.84 -15.24
C ASP A 61 -12.67 -13.29 -13.95
N ALA A 62 -12.14 -14.51 -13.91
CA ALA A 62 -11.36 -14.97 -12.75
C ALA A 62 -10.11 -14.11 -12.54
N GLU A 63 -9.38 -13.78 -13.62
CA GLU A 63 -8.20 -12.90 -13.58
C GLU A 63 -8.57 -11.48 -13.16
N LYS A 64 -9.65 -10.90 -13.70
CA LYS A 64 -10.17 -9.58 -13.30
C LYS A 64 -10.56 -9.58 -11.83
N THR A 65 -11.25 -10.60 -11.33
CA THR A 65 -11.64 -10.70 -9.92
C THR A 65 -10.41 -10.70 -9.01
N ALA A 66 -9.39 -11.50 -9.34
CA ALA A 66 -8.14 -11.53 -8.57
C ALA A 66 -7.44 -10.16 -8.58
N GLU A 67 -7.39 -9.50 -9.74
CA GLU A 67 -6.81 -8.17 -9.90
C GLU A 67 -7.58 -7.11 -9.08
N TYR A 68 -8.91 -7.08 -9.16
CA TYR A 68 -9.74 -6.08 -8.48
C TYR A 68 -9.58 -6.17 -6.96
N HIS A 69 -9.59 -7.39 -6.41
CA HIS A 69 -9.35 -7.59 -4.98
C HIS A 69 -7.97 -7.07 -4.57
N LEU A 70 -6.93 -7.38 -5.36
CA LEU A 70 -5.58 -6.90 -5.06
C LEU A 70 -5.46 -5.37 -5.18
N ARG A 71 -6.08 -4.75 -6.20
CA ARG A 71 -6.17 -3.28 -6.33
C ARG A 71 -6.79 -2.63 -5.09
N GLY A 72 -7.85 -3.24 -4.55
CA GLY A 72 -8.50 -2.78 -3.32
C GLY A 72 -7.56 -2.76 -2.12
N ILE A 73 -6.68 -3.76 -2.01
CA ILE A 73 -5.69 -3.87 -0.93
C ILE A 73 -4.54 -2.86 -1.10
N LEU A 74 -4.04 -2.70 -2.33
CA LEU A 74 -2.90 -1.83 -2.61
C LEU A 74 -3.22 -0.34 -2.54
N GLY A 75 -4.49 0.04 -2.72
CA GLY A 75 -4.93 1.43 -2.76
C GLY A 75 -4.54 2.17 -4.06
N SER A 76 -5.06 3.39 -4.21
CA SER A 76 -4.79 4.23 -5.38
C SER A 76 -3.35 4.77 -5.37
N GLY A 77 -2.74 4.89 -6.56
CA GLY A 77 -1.38 5.41 -6.69
C GLY A 77 -0.27 4.42 -6.29
N SER A 78 -0.57 3.12 -6.25
CA SER A 78 0.39 2.12 -5.81
C SER A 78 1.65 2.07 -6.70
N ARG A 79 2.78 1.79 -6.05
CA ARG A 79 4.09 1.59 -6.68
C ARG A 79 4.28 0.18 -7.27
N TYR A 80 3.20 -0.59 -7.37
CA TYR A 80 3.22 -1.98 -7.81
C TYR A 80 2.56 -2.14 -9.18
N VAL A 81 3.04 -3.11 -9.96
CA VAL A 81 2.36 -3.67 -11.12
C VAL A 81 1.68 -4.95 -10.68
N ILE A 82 0.40 -5.12 -11.05
CA ILE A 82 -0.32 -6.36 -10.78
C ILE A 82 -0.08 -7.32 -11.94
N GLN A 83 0.33 -8.55 -11.63
CA GLN A 83 0.35 -9.64 -12.58
C GLN A 83 -0.70 -10.67 -12.18
N THR A 84 -1.47 -11.13 -13.16
CA THR A 84 -2.49 -12.16 -13.00
C THR A 84 -2.06 -13.44 -13.70
N GLN A 85 -2.48 -14.57 -13.16
CA GLN A 85 -2.30 -15.87 -13.79
C GLN A 85 -3.45 -16.80 -13.41
N ALA A 86 -4.07 -17.43 -14.42
CA ALA A 86 -4.96 -18.58 -14.20
C ALA A 86 -4.16 -19.75 -13.59
N VAL A 87 -4.60 -20.23 -12.42
CA VAL A 87 -3.95 -21.29 -11.64
C VAL A 87 -4.64 -22.64 -11.79
N SER A 88 -5.96 -22.63 -12.01
CA SER A 88 -6.75 -23.85 -12.15
C SER A 88 -7.90 -23.64 -13.11
N ARG A 89 -8.28 -24.72 -13.80
CA ARG A 89 -9.44 -24.81 -14.67
C ARG A 89 -10.21 -26.07 -14.30
N TYR A 90 -11.51 -25.94 -14.08
CA TYR A 90 -12.39 -27.06 -13.74
C TYR A 90 -13.80 -26.83 -14.28
N THR A 91 -14.63 -27.86 -14.26
CA THR A 91 -16.03 -27.78 -14.72
C THR A 91 -16.98 -27.88 -13.54
N ARG A 92 -18.04 -27.08 -13.54
CA ARG A 92 -19.11 -27.13 -12.55
C ARG A 92 -20.46 -27.18 -13.25
N GLY A 93 -21.03 -28.38 -13.37
CA GLY A 93 -22.17 -28.61 -14.26
C GLY A 93 -21.78 -28.33 -15.71
N ASP A 94 -22.57 -27.51 -16.39
CA ASP A 94 -22.32 -27.13 -17.79
C ASP A 94 -21.38 -25.92 -17.94
N GLN A 95 -20.87 -25.38 -16.83
CA GLN A 95 -20.00 -24.21 -16.82
C GLN A 95 -18.52 -24.59 -16.70
N ILE A 96 -17.69 -23.81 -17.35
CA ILE A 96 -16.24 -23.82 -17.19
C ILE A 96 -15.91 -22.78 -16.12
N CYS A 97 -15.08 -23.17 -15.16
CA CYS A 97 -14.63 -22.31 -14.08
C CYS A 97 -13.11 -22.19 -14.10
N TYR A 98 -12.62 -21.02 -13.72
CA TYR A 98 -11.22 -20.77 -13.49
C TYR A 98 -11.00 -20.21 -12.09
N GLU A 99 -9.86 -20.59 -11.50
CA GLU A 99 -9.23 -19.86 -10.41
C GLU A 99 -8.03 -19.12 -10.98
N ALA A 100 -7.82 -17.89 -10.51
CA ALA A 100 -6.67 -17.07 -10.86
C ALA A 100 -6.05 -16.46 -9.61
N SER A 101 -4.75 -16.24 -9.66
CA SER A 101 -4.01 -15.48 -8.66
C SER A 101 -3.53 -14.16 -9.22
N ALA A 102 -3.54 -13.12 -8.39
CA ALA A 102 -2.93 -11.84 -8.66
C ALA A 102 -1.82 -11.57 -7.63
N ILE A 103 -0.68 -11.09 -8.11
CA ILE A 103 0.47 -10.73 -7.29
C ILE A 103 0.89 -9.28 -7.58
N ALA A 104 1.41 -8.60 -6.56
CA ALA A 104 1.89 -7.24 -6.66
C ALA A 104 3.42 -7.23 -6.76
N ILE A 105 3.94 -6.81 -7.92
CA ILE A 105 5.38 -6.73 -8.17
C ILE A 105 5.80 -5.26 -8.11
N PRO A 106 6.89 -4.92 -7.41
CA PRO A 106 7.37 -3.54 -7.36
C PRO A 106 7.73 -3.02 -8.77
N LYS A 107 7.37 -1.77 -9.07
CA LYS A 107 7.79 -1.08 -10.31
C LYS A 107 9.29 -0.84 -10.34
#